data_AF-A0A838AD45-F1
#
_entry.id   AF-A0A838AD45-F1
#
_cell.length_a   1.000
_cell.length_b   1.000
_cell.length_c   1.000
_cell.angle_alpha   90.00
_cell.angle_beta   90.00
_cell.angle_gamma   90.00
#
_symmetry.space_group_name_H-M   'P 1'
#
loop_
_entity.id
_entity.type
_entity.pdbx_description
1 polymer ?
#
loop_
_entity_poly.entity_id
_entity_poly.type
_entity_poly.pdbx_seq_one_letter_code
_entity_poly.pdbx_strand_id
1 'polypeptide(L)'
;MPAECPVLRERRGGHAPEVGAIELFFDLVYVFAVIQLSHFLLEHLTVVGVAETVVLFLAVWWGWNYTAWAMNWLNPENVAVRALLALLMLLALGMAIALPEAFADEALLFAAAYVLLQLVRSGFMVWACRGTQLGANYAKLLTWSALAGVAWIAGALADGDDRLWIWALAAVIDYAAPMARFAVPGFGTAPMPTWPLHREHLAERNRLVFLIALGESILIMGFTLTDIELTVPVVAATVIGFAGLVLLWWNYFGYRIEVERESDPEGTRQTEIARSAFAYAHAVMVAGAIVLAVSIEQVTAHPLDHLDAAVVGCIAGGPVLYLVGNLIYIRARTGTLALSRVLVACLIIALAILALTTGIFTPIALAGATTLCMLGMAVYSSAIRTQVGVA
;
A
#
# COMPACT_ATOMS: atom_id res chain seq x y z
N MET A 1 -19.39 -36.14 0.97
CA MET A 1 -19.11 -34.99 1.85
C MET A 1 -18.57 -33.87 0.98
N PRO A 2 -19.03 -32.62 1.11
CA PRO A 2 -18.38 -31.52 0.41
C PRO A 2 -16.89 -31.52 0.75
N ALA A 3 -16.02 -31.26 -0.23
CA ALA A 3 -14.58 -31.17 0.04
C ALA A 3 -14.34 -30.06 1.05
N GLU A 4 -13.85 -30.40 2.24
CA GLU A 4 -13.47 -29.43 3.26
C GLU A 4 -12.01 -29.04 3.06
N CYS A 5 -11.70 -27.75 3.16
CA CYS A 5 -10.32 -27.26 3.14
C CYS A 5 -9.83 -27.19 4.60
N PRO A 6 -8.97 -28.13 5.06
CA PRO A 6 -8.68 -28.34 6.49
C PRO A 6 -7.79 -27.25 7.11
N VAL A 7 -7.24 -26.37 6.29
CA VAL A 7 -6.34 -25.28 6.70
C VAL A 7 -7.07 -23.96 6.92
N LEU A 8 -8.39 -23.91 6.73
CA LEU A 8 -9.17 -22.69 6.87
C LEU A 8 -9.55 -22.42 8.34
N ARG A 9 -9.74 -21.15 8.69
CA ARG A 9 -10.28 -20.72 9.99
C ARG A 9 -11.72 -21.23 10.16
N GLU A 10 -12.09 -21.62 11.39
CA GLU A 10 -13.49 -21.86 11.73
C GLU A 10 -14.28 -20.55 11.64
N ARG A 11 -15.39 -20.53 10.89
CA ARG A 11 -16.32 -19.40 10.89
C ARG A 11 -17.23 -19.48 12.13
N ARG A 12 -16.74 -19.06 13.30
CA ARG A 12 -17.60 -18.89 14.47
C ARG A 12 -18.40 -17.59 14.33
N GLY A 13 -19.72 -17.70 14.29
CA GLY A 13 -20.62 -16.55 14.21
C GLY A 13 -20.46 -15.63 15.42
N GLY A 14 -20.19 -14.34 15.16
CA GLY A 14 -20.29 -13.27 16.16
C GLY A 14 -18.99 -12.53 16.50
N HIS A 15 -17.81 -13.06 16.15
CA HIS A 15 -16.53 -12.36 16.36
C HIS A 15 -15.69 -12.39 15.10
N ALA A 16 -15.22 -11.23 14.63
CA ALA A 16 -14.24 -11.22 13.56
C ALA A 16 -12.95 -11.92 14.01
N PRO A 17 -12.29 -12.68 13.13
CA PRO A 17 -10.99 -13.26 13.44
C PRO A 17 -10.01 -12.15 13.81
N GLU A 18 -9.40 -12.22 14.99
CA GLU A 18 -8.33 -11.30 15.39
C GLU A 18 -7.08 -11.50 14.52
N VAL A 19 -6.29 -10.44 14.35
CA VAL A 19 -4.99 -10.52 13.66
C VAL A 19 -4.01 -11.27 14.55
N GLY A 20 -3.54 -12.43 14.08
CA GLY A 20 -2.63 -13.27 14.87
C GLY A 20 -1.20 -12.74 14.92
N ALA A 21 -0.44 -13.10 15.96
CA ALA A 21 0.96 -12.68 16.12
C ALA A 21 1.87 -13.03 14.92
N ILE A 22 1.61 -14.15 14.24
CA ILE A 22 2.35 -14.54 13.03
C ILE A 22 2.07 -13.62 11.84
N GLU A 23 0.88 -13.01 11.77
CA GLU A 23 0.54 -12.05 10.73
C GLU A 23 1.26 -10.72 10.95
N LEU A 24 1.35 -10.27 12.21
CA LEU A 24 2.16 -9.11 12.58
C LEU A 24 3.65 -9.34 12.32
N PHE A 25 4.14 -10.56 12.58
CA PHE A 25 5.52 -10.93 12.28
C PHE A 25 5.81 -10.93 10.77
N PHE A 26 4.83 -11.37 9.95
CA PHE A 26 4.93 -11.24 8.49
C PHE A 26 4.97 -9.77 8.05
N ASP A 27 4.13 -8.92 8.64
CA ASP A 27 4.09 -7.49 8.30
C ASP A 27 5.41 -6.78 8.68
N LEU A 28 6.19 -7.29 9.65
CA LEU A 28 7.53 -6.77 9.99
C LEU A 28 8.51 -6.85 8.80
N VAL A 29 8.44 -7.88 7.96
CA VAL A 29 9.28 -7.97 6.75
C VAL A 29 8.90 -6.86 5.75
N TYR A 30 7.63 -6.46 5.73
CA TYR A 30 7.17 -5.36 4.89
C TYR A 30 7.54 -3.99 5.44
N VAL A 31 7.83 -3.85 6.74
CA VAL A 31 8.48 -2.64 7.28
C VAL A 31 9.80 -2.41 6.53
N PHE A 32 10.63 -3.46 6.43
CA PHE A 32 11.89 -3.38 5.71
C PHE A 32 11.70 -3.11 4.21
N ALA A 33 10.73 -3.74 3.55
CA ALA A 33 10.44 -3.43 2.14
C ALA A 33 10.01 -1.95 1.92
N VAL A 34 9.24 -1.39 2.87
CA VAL A 34 8.82 0.01 2.82
C VAL A 34 10.01 0.96 3.04
N ILE A 35 10.91 0.64 3.97
CA ILE A 35 12.20 1.35 4.15
C ILE A 35 12.98 1.38 2.83
N GLN A 36 13.14 0.23 2.19
CA GLN A 36 13.94 0.15 0.96
C GLN A 36 13.29 0.94 -0.19
N LEU A 37 11.97 1.00 -0.25
CA LEU A 37 11.25 1.81 -1.25
C LEU A 37 11.40 3.32 -1.03
N SER A 38 11.38 3.80 0.22
CA SER A 38 11.61 5.22 0.51
C SER A 38 13.03 5.63 0.18
N HIS A 39 14.03 4.83 0.58
CA HIS A 39 15.44 5.10 0.29
C HIS A 39 15.73 5.05 -1.21
N PHE A 40 15.22 4.03 -1.91
CA PHE A 40 15.36 3.94 -3.37
C PHE A 40 14.80 5.18 -4.07
N LEU A 41 13.61 5.65 -3.66
CA LEU A 41 13.01 6.87 -4.21
C LEU A 41 13.84 8.11 -3.91
N LEU A 42 14.37 8.24 -2.69
CA LEU A 42 15.20 9.36 -2.26
C LEU A 42 16.51 9.44 -3.07
N GLU A 43 17.16 8.30 -3.32
CA GLU A 43 18.39 8.24 -4.10
C GLU A 43 18.15 8.49 -5.60
N HIS A 44 16.94 8.20 -6.10
CA HIS A 44 16.58 8.27 -7.52
C HIS A 44 15.44 9.26 -7.80
N LEU A 45 15.57 10.50 -7.32
CA LEU A 45 14.62 11.60 -7.52
C LEU A 45 14.59 12.17 -8.97
N THR A 46 14.41 11.28 -9.94
CA THR A 46 14.24 11.60 -11.36
C THR A 46 12.91 11.03 -11.87
N VAL A 47 12.47 11.44 -13.06
CA VAL A 47 11.24 10.88 -13.66
C VAL A 47 11.33 9.36 -13.84
N VAL A 48 12.51 8.86 -14.22
CA VAL A 48 12.76 7.42 -14.39
C VAL A 48 12.76 6.71 -13.04
N GLY A 49 13.49 7.24 -12.05
CA GLY A 49 13.54 6.65 -10.71
C GLY A 49 12.18 6.63 -9.99
N VAL A 50 11.33 7.62 -10.24
CA VAL A 50 9.92 7.60 -9.79
C VAL A 50 9.14 6.47 -10.47
N ALA A 51 9.30 6.28 -11.77
CA ALA A 51 8.63 5.20 -12.50
C ALA A 51 9.10 3.82 -12.04
N GLU A 52 10.40 3.65 -11.82
CA GLU A 52 11.03 2.46 -11.23
C GLU A 52 10.47 2.17 -9.84
N THR A 53 10.46 3.18 -8.95
CA THR A 53 9.89 3.09 -7.60
C THR A 53 8.43 2.65 -7.65
N VAL A 54 7.63 3.22 -8.58
CA VAL A 54 6.22 2.84 -8.73
C VAL A 54 6.09 1.36 -9.12
N VAL A 55 6.88 0.86 -10.05
CA VAL A 55 6.84 -0.56 -10.46
C VAL A 55 7.23 -1.48 -9.30
N LEU A 56 8.29 -1.13 -8.54
CA LEU A 56 8.71 -1.88 -7.36
C LEU A 56 7.65 -1.85 -6.26
N PHE A 57 7.08 -0.67 -5.98
CA PHE A 57 5.98 -0.50 -5.02
C PHE A 57 4.78 -1.35 -5.41
N LEU A 58 4.39 -1.36 -6.70
CA LEU A 58 3.27 -2.16 -7.17
C LEU A 58 3.51 -3.65 -6.95
N ALA A 59 4.74 -4.14 -7.15
CA ALA A 59 5.10 -5.53 -6.86
C ALA A 59 5.02 -5.83 -5.36
N VAL A 60 5.70 -5.05 -4.51
CA VAL A 60 5.70 -5.21 -3.04
C VAL A 60 4.27 -5.18 -2.50
N TRP A 61 3.50 -4.16 -2.88
CA TRP A 61 2.10 -4.02 -2.48
C TRP A 61 1.25 -5.22 -2.90
N TRP A 62 1.42 -5.71 -4.12
CA TRP A 62 0.63 -6.85 -4.62
C TRP A 62 0.98 -8.16 -3.90
N GLY A 63 2.27 -8.39 -3.64
CA GLY A 63 2.76 -9.52 -2.85
C GLY A 63 2.19 -9.52 -1.43
N TRP A 64 2.19 -8.35 -0.78
CA TRP A 64 1.57 -8.16 0.53
C TRP A 64 0.07 -8.43 0.47
N ASN A 65 -0.63 -7.73 -0.42
CA ASN A 65 -2.08 -7.75 -0.53
C ASN A 65 -2.59 -9.18 -0.79
N TYR A 66 -2.05 -9.91 -1.76
CA TYR A 66 -2.51 -11.29 -1.96
C TYR A 66 -2.22 -12.22 -0.78
N THR A 67 -1.16 -11.97 -0.02
CA THR A 67 -0.87 -12.74 1.20
C THR A 67 -1.82 -12.36 2.33
N ALA A 68 -2.18 -11.08 2.48
CA ALA A 68 -3.20 -10.62 3.41
C ALA A 68 -4.57 -11.23 3.11
N TRP A 69 -4.94 -11.30 1.84
CA TRP A 69 -6.16 -11.99 1.41
C TRP A 69 -6.08 -13.49 1.69
N ALA A 70 -4.97 -14.18 1.41
CA ALA A 70 -4.83 -15.59 1.75
C ALA A 70 -5.03 -15.86 3.24
N MET A 71 -4.43 -15.01 4.09
CA MET A 71 -4.52 -15.11 5.54
C MET A 71 -5.88 -14.78 6.13
N ASN A 72 -6.72 -14.05 5.40
CA ASN A 72 -8.12 -13.88 5.76
C ASN A 72 -8.86 -15.23 5.86
N TRP A 73 -8.41 -16.25 5.13
CA TRP A 73 -9.00 -17.59 5.15
C TRP A 73 -8.20 -18.61 5.95
N LEU A 74 -6.87 -18.55 5.87
CA LEU A 74 -5.99 -19.55 6.47
C LEU A 74 -5.94 -19.45 7.99
N ASN A 75 -5.98 -20.59 8.67
CA ASN A 75 -5.83 -20.70 10.12
C ASN A 75 -4.35 -20.52 10.52
N PRO A 76 -3.97 -19.42 11.21
CA PRO A 76 -2.59 -19.17 11.63
C PRO A 76 -2.06 -20.16 12.68
N GLU A 77 -2.93 -20.96 13.31
CA GLU A 77 -2.55 -22.00 14.26
C GLU A 77 -2.13 -23.30 13.57
N ASN A 78 -2.51 -23.49 12.30
CA ASN A 78 -2.16 -24.68 11.55
C ASN A 78 -0.65 -24.68 11.21
N VAL A 79 0.05 -25.77 11.51
CA VAL A 79 1.50 -25.90 11.30
C VAL A 79 1.90 -25.71 9.83
N ALA A 80 1.11 -26.22 8.88
CA ALA A 80 1.39 -26.06 7.46
C ALA A 80 1.25 -24.60 7.02
N VAL A 81 0.28 -23.86 7.59
CA VAL A 81 0.11 -22.42 7.34
C VAL A 81 1.26 -21.63 7.95
N ARG A 82 1.73 -21.99 9.15
CA ARG A 82 2.91 -21.36 9.76
C ARG A 82 4.19 -21.59 8.94
N ALA A 83 4.39 -22.80 8.45
CA ALA A 83 5.52 -23.13 7.57
C ALA A 83 5.43 -22.37 6.24
N LEU A 84 4.24 -22.28 5.65
CA LEU A 84 4.00 -21.45 4.47
C LEU A 84 4.37 -19.99 4.75
N LEU A 85 3.85 -19.41 5.83
CA LEU A 85 4.15 -18.02 6.18
C LEU A 85 5.64 -17.79 6.41
N ALA A 86 6.34 -18.70 7.07
CA ALA A 86 7.79 -18.62 7.24
C ALA A 86 8.52 -18.57 5.90
N LEU A 87 8.12 -19.41 4.94
CA LEU A 87 8.67 -19.39 3.59
C LEU A 87 8.32 -18.10 2.84
N LEU A 88 7.08 -17.62 2.94
CA LEU A 88 6.66 -16.36 2.31
C LEU A 88 7.39 -15.15 2.90
N MET A 89 7.69 -15.16 4.21
CA MET A 89 8.51 -14.15 4.87
C MET A 89 9.93 -14.16 4.33
N LEU A 90 10.54 -15.34 4.18
CA LEU A 90 11.89 -15.46 3.61
C LEU A 90 11.95 -14.94 2.17
N LEU A 91 10.95 -15.26 1.35
CA LEU A 91 10.84 -14.76 -0.02
C LEU A 91 10.60 -13.24 -0.06
N ALA A 92 9.73 -12.72 0.79
CA ALA A 92 9.49 -11.28 0.90
C ALA A 92 10.75 -10.53 1.37
N LEU A 93 11.54 -11.13 2.27
CA LEU A 93 12.82 -10.57 2.71
C LEU A 93 13.85 -10.57 1.58
N GLY A 94 13.97 -11.66 0.81
CA GLY A 94 14.85 -11.71 -0.36
C GLY A 94 14.50 -10.64 -1.41
N MET A 95 13.20 -10.46 -1.67
CA MET A 95 12.69 -9.38 -2.53
C MET A 95 13.07 -7.99 -1.95
N ALA A 96 12.93 -7.79 -0.64
CA ALA A 96 13.23 -6.51 0.00
C ALA A 96 14.74 -6.20 0.05
N ILE A 97 15.59 -7.21 0.23
CA ILE A 97 17.05 -7.04 0.18
C ILE A 97 17.49 -6.61 -1.22
N ALA A 98 16.88 -7.18 -2.26
CA ALA A 98 17.18 -6.88 -3.65
C ALA A 98 16.62 -5.53 -4.15
N LEU A 99 15.73 -4.88 -3.40
CA LEU A 99 15.03 -3.66 -3.85
C LEU A 99 15.97 -2.53 -4.32
N PRO A 100 17.01 -2.14 -3.56
CA PRO A 100 17.87 -1.01 -3.94
C PRO A 100 18.55 -1.21 -5.30
N GLU A 101 18.90 -2.45 -5.62
CA GLU A 101 19.65 -2.82 -6.84
C GLU A 101 18.77 -3.59 -7.84
N ALA A 102 17.43 -3.51 -7.70
CA ALA A 102 16.50 -4.27 -8.54
C ALA A 102 16.57 -3.86 -10.02
N PHE A 103 16.90 -2.60 -10.31
CA PHE A 103 17.15 -2.12 -11.67
C PHE A 103 18.62 -2.26 -12.12
N ALA A 104 19.46 -2.91 -11.31
CA ALA A 104 20.85 -3.21 -11.60
C ALA A 104 21.14 -4.71 -11.43
N ASP A 105 22.08 -5.08 -10.55
CA ASP A 105 22.63 -6.44 -10.43
C ASP A 105 21.70 -7.43 -9.72
N GLU A 106 20.77 -6.94 -8.88
CA GLU A 106 19.90 -7.79 -8.05
C GLU A 106 18.51 -8.05 -8.67
N ALA A 107 18.33 -7.71 -9.95
CA ALA A 107 17.07 -7.87 -10.66
C ALA A 107 16.51 -9.29 -10.64
N LEU A 108 17.39 -10.29 -10.80
CA LEU A 108 16.99 -11.69 -10.79
C LEU A 108 16.56 -12.15 -9.40
N LEU A 109 17.26 -11.72 -8.34
CA LEU A 109 16.87 -12.01 -6.97
C LEU A 109 15.51 -11.39 -6.65
N PHE A 110 15.30 -10.12 -7.01
CA PHE A 110 14.03 -9.43 -6.83
C PHE A 110 12.89 -10.17 -7.54
N ALA A 111 13.03 -10.41 -8.85
CA ALA A 111 11.99 -11.03 -9.65
C ALA A 111 11.73 -12.48 -9.25
N ALA A 112 12.78 -13.28 -9.00
CA ALA A 112 12.61 -14.68 -8.59
C ALA A 112 11.93 -14.79 -7.22
N ALA A 113 12.33 -13.96 -6.25
CA ALA A 113 11.72 -13.95 -4.93
C ALA A 113 10.23 -13.54 -5.00
N TYR A 114 9.92 -12.49 -5.77
CA TYR A 114 8.54 -12.06 -6.02
C TYR A 114 7.70 -13.15 -6.69
N VAL A 115 8.18 -13.74 -7.79
CA VAL A 115 7.44 -14.76 -8.53
C VAL A 115 7.24 -16.01 -7.68
N LEU A 116 8.28 -16.48 -6.97
CA LEU A 116 8.15 -17.62 -6.06
C LEU A 116 7.14 -17.33 -4.94
N LEU A 117 7.13 -16.12 -4.36
CA LEU A 117 6.15 -15.73 -3.34
C LEU A 117 4.72 -15.88 -3.88
N GLN A 118 4.48 -15.43 -5.11
CA GLN A 118 3.17 -15.51 -5.76
C GLN A 118 2.78 -16.95 -6.08
N LEU A 119 3.69 -17.75 -6.66
CA LEU A 119 3.43 -19.13 -7.07
C LEU A 119 3.28 -20.08 -5.88
N VAL A 120 4.14 -19.97 -4.86
CA VAL A 120 4.10 -20.83 -3.66
C VAL A 120 2.80 -20.64 -2.90
N ARG A 121 2.41 -19.38 -2.61
CA ARG A 121 1.15 -19.08 -1.92
C ARG A 121 -0.04 -19.63 -2.70
N SER A 122 -0.08 -19.37 -4.01
CA SER A 122 -1.22 -19.73 -4.83
C SER A 122 -1.30 -21.24 -5.05
N GLY A 123 -0.16 -21.90 -5.28
CA GLY A 123 -0.05 -23.36 -5.38
C GLY A 123 -0.43 -24.07 -4.08
N PHE A 124 -0.03 -23.53 -2.92
CA PHE A 124 -0.48 -24.05 -1.62
C PHE A 124 -2.00 -23.99 -1.49
N MET A 125 -2.62 -22.86 -1.83
CA MET A 125 -4.08 -22.70 -1.76
C MET A 125 -4.82 -23.63 -2.75
N VAL A 126 -4.27 -23.83 -3.95
CA VAL A 126 -4.78 -24.83 -4.90
C VAL A 126 -4.73 -26.22 -4.31
N TRP A 127 -3.60 -26.60 -3.68
CA TRP A 127 -3.39 -27.92 -3.08
C TRP A 127 -4.24 -28.16 -1.83
N ALA A 128 -4.26 -27.21 -0.90
CA ALA A 128 -4.94 -27.36 0.38
C ALA A 128 -6.46 -27.30 0.23
N CYS A 129 -6.97 -26.53 -0.72
CA CYS A 129 -8.41 -26.38 -0.98
C CYS A 129 -8.88 -27.08 -2.27
N ARG A 130 -8.21 -28.17 -2.68
CA ARG A 130 -8.62 -28.98 -3.86
C ARG A 130 -10.07 -29.42 -3.76
N GLY A 131 -10.78 -29.38 -4.88
CA GLY A 131 -12.20 -29.77 -4.95
C GLY A 131 -13.17 -28.71 -4.40
N THR A 132 -12.67 -27.57 -3.92
CA THR A 132 -13.50 -26.44 -3.49
C THR A 132 -13.50 -25.31 -4.52
N GLN A 133 -14.49 -24.42 -4.46
CA GLN A 133 -14.54 -23.20 -5.28
C GLN A 133 -13.32 -22.30 -5.02
N LEU A 134 -12.85 -22.20 -3.77
CA LEU A 134 -11.68 -21.42 -3.42
C LEU A 134 -10.41 -21.96 -4.09
N GLY A 135 -10.19 -23.28 -4.08
CA GLY A 135 -9.07 -23.90 -4.79
C GLY A 135 -9.13 -23.67 -6.30
N ALA A 136 -10.31 -23.76 -6.91
CA ALA A 136 -10.52 -23.47 -8.33
C ALA A 136 -10.30 -21.98 -8.68
N ASN A 137 -10.57 -21.07 -7.76
CA ASN A 137 -10.28 -19.64 -7.91
C ASN A 137 -8.77 -19.37 -7.81
N TYR A 138 -8.09 -19.99 -6.85
CA TYR A 138 -6.64 -19.91 -6.72
C TYR A 138 -5.88 -20.56 -7.88
N ALA A 139 -6.45 -21.56 -8.56
CA ALA A 139 -5.84 -22.13 -9.76
C ALA A 139 -5.80 -21.12 -10.92
N LYS A 140 -6.85 -20.31 -11.06
CA LYS A 140 -6.89 -19.22 -12.04
C LYS A 140 -5.93 -18.10 -11.63
N LEU A 141 -5.91 -17.72 -10.36
CA LEU A 141 -4.94 -16.74 -9.84
C LEU A 141 -3.50 -17.22 -10.06
N LEU A 142 -3.19 -18.49 -9.79
CA LEU A 142 -1.89 -19.10 -10.05
C LEU A 142 -1.49 -19.01 -11.52
N THR A 143 -2.45 -19.22 -12.44
CA THR A 143 -2.20 -19.11 -13.89
C THR A 143 -1.84 -17.67 -14.28
N TRP A 144 -2.58 -16.69 -13.74
CA TRP A 144 -2.28 -15.27 -13.94
C TRP A 144 -0.93 -14.87 -13.34
N SER A 145 -0.61 -15.32 -12.12
CA SER A 145 0.69 -15.07 -11.49
C SER A 145 1.85 -15.76 -12.22
N ALA A 146 1.62 -16.93 -12.83
CA ALA A 146 2.62 -17.57 -13.68
C ALA A 146 2.84 -16.77 -14.97
N LEU A 147 1.76 -16.26 -15.59
CA LEU A 147 1.85 -15.41 -16.78
C LEU A 147 2.61 -14.10 -16.50
N ALA A 148 2.24 -13.39 -15.43
CA ALA A 148 2.97 -12.21 -14.98
C ALA A 148 4.41 -12.56 -14.61
N GLY A 149 4.62 -13.71 -13.97
CA GLY A 149 5.93 -14.19 -13.57
C GLY A 149 6.89 -14.42 -14.74
N VAL A 150 6.39 -14.86 -15.90
CA VAL A 150 7.22 -14.93 -17.12
C VAL A 150 7.73 -13.53 -17.49
N ALA A 151 6.88 -12.50 -17.45
CA ALA A 151 7.29 -11.13 -17.74
C ALA A 151 8.26 -10.57 -16.67
N TRP A 152 8.01 -10.82 -15.38
CA TRP A 152 8.94 -10.43 -14.31
C TRP A 152 10.34 -11.03 -14.50
N ILE A 153 10.43 -12.34 -14.79
CA ILE A 153 11.72 -13.01 -15.03
C ILE A 153 12.34 -12.54 -16.34
N ALA A 154 11.55 -12.36 -17.40
CA ALA A 154 12.06 -11.84 -18.67
C ALA A 154 12.67 -10.45 -18.51
N GLY A 155 12.04 -9.56 -17.74
CA GLY A 155 12.59 -8.22 -17.45
C GLY A 155 13.85 -8.28 -16.60
N ALA A 156 13.95 -9.23 -15.68
CA ALA A 156 15.17 -9.42 -14.87
C ALA A 156 16.36 -9.93 -15.71
N LEU A 157 16.10 -10.64 -16.79
CA LEU A 157 17.11 -11.11 -17.75
C LEU A 157 17.36 -10.11 -18.89
N ALA A 158 16.59 -9.03 -18.95
CA ALA A 158 16.76 -7.95 -19.92
C ALA A 158 17.80 -6.94 -19.42
N ASP A 159 18.52 -6.35 -20.38
CA ASP A 159 19.53 -5.33 -20.14
C ASP A 159 18.94 -3.92 -20.31
N GLY A 160 19.47 -2.97 -19.52
CA GLY A 160 19.16 -1.54 -19.65
C GLY A 160 17.68 -1.17 -19.47
N ASP A 161 17.24 -0.17 -20.22
CA ASP A 161 15.93 0.48 -20.06
C ASP A 161 14.73 -0.42 -20.38
N ASP A 162 14.94 -1.54 -21.09
CA ASP A 162 13.88 -2.49 -21.45
C ASP A 162 13.27 -3.15 -20.21
N ARG A 163 14.05 -3.31 -19.14
CA ARG A 163 13.60 -3.91 -17.88
C ARG A 163 12.38 -3.19 -17.32
N LEU A 164 12.41 -1.86 -17.28
CA LEU A 164 11.31 -1.05 -16.74
C LEU A 164 10.01 -1.29 -17.50
N TRP A 165 10.06 -1.32 -18.84
CA TRP A 165 8.89 -1.55 -19.67
C TRP A 165 8.32 -2.96 -19.52
N ILE A 166 9.20 -3.96 -19.44
CA ILE A 166 8.80 -5.36 -19.26
C ILE A 166 8.18 -5.57 -17.87
N TRP A 167 8.77 -5.00 -16.83
CA TRP A 167 8.21 -5.07 -15.47
C TRP A 167 6.93 -4.24 -15.31
N ALA A 168 6.82 -3.10 -15.99
CA ALA A 168 5.56 -2.37 -16.07
C ALA A 168 4.46 -3.22 -16.71
N LEU A 169 4.77 -3.95 -17.79
CA LEU A 169 3.83 -4.92 -18.39
C LEU A 169 3.48 -6.03 -17.40
N ALA A 170 4.46 -6.57 -16.67
CA ALA A 170 4.24 -7.60 -15.66
C ALA A 170 3.29 -7.13 -14.56
N ALA A 171 3.50 -5.91 -14.04
CA ALA A 171 2.61 -5.27 -13.08
C ALA A 171 1.21 -5.04 -13.67
N VAL A 172 1.10 -4.61 -14.94
CA VAL A 172 -0.20 -4.48 -15.62
C VAL A 172 -0.94 -5.82 -15.67
N ILE A 173 -0.26 -6.93 -15.99
CA ILE A 173 -0.87 -8.27 -16.00
C ILE A 173 -1.38 -8.63 -14.59
N ASP A 174 -0.55 -8.42 -13.56
CA ASP A 174 -0.90 -8.72 -12.17
C ASP A 174 -2.14 -7.94 -11.69
N TYR A 175 -2.23 -6.65 -12.03
CA TYR A 175 -3.36 -5.80 -11.63
C TYR A 175 -4.59 -5.96 -12.54
N ALA A 176 -4.40 -6.37 -13.80
CA ALA A 176 -5.49 -6.69 -14.72
C ALA A 176 -6.20 -8.00 -14.36
N ALA A 177 -5.50 -8.97 -13.80
CA ALA A 177 -6.05 -10.26 -13.38
C ALA A 177 -7.41 -10.17 -12.64
N PRO A 178 -7.53 -9.44 -11.51
CA PRO A 178 -8.81 -9.29 -10.81
C PRO A 178 -9.84 -8.47 -11.62
N MET A 179 -9.41 -7.48 -12.42
CA MET A 179 -10.32 -6.68 -13.26
C MET A 179 -10.94 -7.55 -14.38
N ALA A 180 -10.16 -8.47 -14.93
CA ALA A 180 -10.57 -9.50 -15.88
C ALA A 180 -11.27 -10.68 -15.20
N ARG A 181 -11.63 -10.58 -13.91
CA ARG A 181 -12.29 -11.64 -13.13
C ARG A 181 -11.51 -12.95 -13.12
N PHE A 182 -10.18 -12.89 -13.22
CA PHE A 182 -9.29 -14.03 -13.40
C PHE A 182 -9.76 -14.99 -14.50
N ALA A 183 -10.25 -14.45 -15.62
CA ALA A 183 -10.65 -15.25 -16.77
C ALA A 183 -9.46 -16.06 -17.29
N VAL A 184 -9.65 -17.36 -17.50
CA VAL A 184 -8.67 -18.23 -18.14
C VAL A 184 -9.36 -18.94 -19.30
N PRO A 185 -8.88 -18.79 -20.55
CA PRO A 185 -9.47 -19.45 -21.71
C PRO A 185 -9.63 -20.97 -21.48
N GLY A 186 -10.85 -21.49 -21.67
CA GLY A 186 -11.16 -22.91 -21.46
C GLY A 186 -11.40 -23.33 -20.00
N PHE A 187 -11.08 -22.50 -19.00
CA PHE A 187 -11.20 -22.83 -17.56
C PHE A 187 -12.15 -21.90 -16.78
N GLY A 188 -12.78 -20.93 -17.46
CA GLY A 188 -13.80 -20.04 -16.91
C GLY A 188 -13.25 -18.84 -16.15
N THR A 189 -14.06 -18.27 -15.26
CA THR A 189 -13.76 -17.03 -14.49
C THR A 189 -13.85 -17.25 -12.98
N ALA A 190 -13.23 -16.37 -12.19
CA ALA A 190 -13.38 -16.29 -10.73
C ALA A 190 -13.75 -14.85 -10.30
N PRO A 191 -15.00 -14.42 -10.52
CA PRO A 191 -15.44 -13.08 -10.17
C PRO A 191 -15.42 -12.86 -8.65
N MET A 192 -15.20 -11.61 -8.21
CA MET A 192 -15.05 -11.24 -6.78
C MET A 192 -16.12 -11.81 -5.82
N PRO A 193 -17.41 -11.92 -6.18
CA PRO A 193 -18.43 -12.53 -5.32
C PRO A 193 -18.15 -13.99 -4.93
N THR A 194 -17.35 -14.71 -5.73
CA THR A 194 -16.96 -16.10 -5.45
C THR A 194 -15.84 -16.25 -4.43
N TRP A 195 -15.31 -15.13 -3.94
CA TRP A 195 -14.28 -15.08 -2.91
C TRP A 195 -14.94 -14.70 -1.58
N PRO A 196 -15.16 -15.66 -0.66
CA PRO A 196 -15.73 -15.33 0.65
C PRO A 196 -14.81 -14.36 1.39
N LEU A 197 -15.29 -13.45 2.24
CA LEU A 197 -14.44 -12.41 2.84
C LEU A 197 -14.80 -12.10 4.30
N HIS A 198 -13.78 -11.90 5.16
CA HIS A 198 -13.94 -11.32 6.49
C HIS A 198 -13.45 -9.87 6.47
N ARG A 199 -14.38 -8.93 6.28
CA ARG A 199 -14.03 -7.51 6.05
C ARG A 199 -13.24 -6.88 7.19
N GLU A 200 -13.59 -7.23 8.43
CA GLU A 200 -12.98 -6.66 9.63
C GLU A 200 -11.51 -7.06 9.77
N HIS A 201 -11.18 -8.32 9.50
CA HIS A 201 -9.79 -8.79 9.52
C HIS A 201 -8.93 -8.11 8.45
N LEU A 202 -9.44 -8.02 7.21
CA LEU A 202 -8.71 -7.34 6.13
C LEU A 202 -8.60 -5.82 6.38
N ALA A 203 -9.65 -5.19 6.93
CA ALA A 203 -9.60 -3.78 7.32
C ALA A 203 -8.53 -3.55 8.39
N GLU A 204 -8.44 -4.43 9.38
CA GLU A 204 -7.44 -4.33 10.44
C GLU A 204 -6.01 -4.47 9.90
N ARG A 205 -5.76 -5.45 9.04
CA ARG A 205 -4.45 -5.59 8.37
C ARG A 205 -4.07 -4.37 7.52
N ASN A 206 -5.04 -3.77 6.84
CA ASN A 206 -4.81 -2.56 6.06
C ASN A 206 -4.53 -1.33 6.92
N ARG A 207 -5.10 -1.25 8.13
CA ARG A 207 -4.73 -0.21 9.12
C ARG A 207 -3.31 -0.42 9.63
N LEU A 208 -2.93 -1.67 9.89
CA LEU A 208 -1.60 -2.02 10.38
C LEU A 208 -0.51 -1.73 9.35
N VAL A 209 -0.71 -2.08 8.07
CA VAL A 209 0.28 -1.75 7.02
C VAL A 209 0.39 -0.24 6.80
N PHE A 210 -0.71 0.50 6.95
CA PHE A 210 -0.66 1.97 6.91
C PHE A 210 0.12 2.55 8.10
N LEU A 211 -0.06 2.01 9.31
CA LEU A 211 0.75 2.38 10.47
C LEU A 211 2.23 2.05 10.27
N ILE A 212 2.55 0.93 9.64
CA ILE A 212 3.93 0.58 9.27
C ILE A 212 4.53 1.64 8.35
N ALA A 213 3.80 2.05 7.31
CA ALA A 213 4.27 3.08 6.39
C ALA A 213 4.49 4.45 7.07
N LEU A 214 3.65 4.80 8.05
CA LEU A 214 3.86 5.99 8.87
C LEU A 214 5.04 5.83 9.85
N GLY A 215 5.21 4.63 10.41
CA GLY A 215 6.30 4.30 11.33
C GLY A 215 7.66 4.48 10.68
N GLU A 216 7.76 4.18 9.38
CA GLU A 216 8.99 4.39 8.64
C GLU A 216 9.44 5.86 8.63
N SER A 217 8.51 6.79 8.45
CA SER A 217 8.83 8.21 8.49
C SER A 217 9.39 8.66 9.85
N ILE A 218 9.02 7.97 10.94
CA ILE A 218 9.58 8.23 12.28
C ILE A 218 11.03 7.73 12.35
N LEU A 219 11.32 6.55 11.78
CA LEU A 219 12.66 5.97 11.76
C LEU A 219 13.62 6.85 10.93
N ILE A 220 13.25 7.19 9.70
CA ILE A 220 14.04 8.07 8.82
C ILE A 220 14.32 9.41 9.52
N MET A 221 13.29 10.04 10.08
CA MET A 221 13.43 11.30 10.81
C MET A 221 14.41 11.16 11.98
N GLY A 222 14.32 10.06 12.73
CA GLY A 222 15.24 9.74 13.83
C GLY A 222 16.69 9.61 13.37
N PHE A 223 16.95 8.83 12.32
CA PHE A 223 18.28 8.64 11.75
C PHE A 223 18.86 9.95 11.18
N THR A 224 18.05 10.71 10.46
CA THR A 224 18.44 12.03 9.93
C THR A 224 18.93 12.94 11.05
N LEU A 225 18.20 12.99 12.17
CA LEU A 225 18.53 13.85 13.31
C LEU A 225 19.75 13.40 14.11
N THR A 226 20.15 12.12 14.02
CA THR A 226 21.39 11.66 14.66
C THR A 226 22.63 12.04 13.85
N ASP A 227 22.47 12.31 12.54
CA ASP A 227 23.56 12.56 11.62
C ASP A 227 23.79 14.05 11.33
N ILE A 228 22.89 14.95 11.76
CA ILE A 228 22.97 16.40 11.50
C ILE A 228 22.93 17.25 12.79
N GLU A 229 23.43 18.48 12.70
CA GLU A 229 23.35 19.44 13.82
C GLU A 229 21.91 19.93 14.05
N LEU A 230 21.46 19.90 15.32
CA LEU A 230 20.13 20.34 15.74
C LEU A 230 20.00 21.86 15.82
N THR A 231 20.00 22.51 14.66
CA THR A 231 19.74 23.95 14.54
C THR A 231 18.24 24.27 14.64
N VAL A 232 17.90 25.54 14.90
CA VAL A 232 16.48 25.97 14.99
C VAL A 232 15.67 25.61 13.72
N PRO A 233 16.16 25.85 12.49
CA PRO A 233 15.45 25.44 11.28
C PRO A 233 15.22 23.92 11.18
N VAL A 234 16.21 23.11 11.55
CA VAL A 234 16.12 21.64 11.55
C VAL A 234 15.04 21.16 12.52
N VAL A 235 15.04 21.70 13.75
CA VAL A 235 14.03 21.36 14.76
C VAL A 235 12.63 21.79 14.31
N ALA A 236 12.49 22.97 13.70
CA ALA A 236 11.21 23.44 13.17
C ALA A 236 10.70 22.56 12.01
N ALA A 237 11.58 22.17 11.09
CA ALA A 237 11.28 21.26 9.99
C ALA A 237 10.83 19.88 10.51
N THR A 238 11.53 19.37 11.53
CA THR A 238 11.19 18.12 12.22
C THR A 238 9.78 18.17 12.81
N VAL A 239 9.45 19.24 13.53
CA VAL A 239 8.11 19.42 14.13
C VAL A 239 7.03 19.48 13.05
N ILE A 240 7.29 20.16 11.93
CA ILE A 240 6.35 20.20 10.79
C ILE A 240 6.19 18.81 10.17
N GLY A 241 7.29 18.10 9.93
CA GLY A 241 7.26 16.74 9.38
C GLY A 241 6.50 15.77 10.28
N PHE A 242 6.78 15.78 11.59
CA PHE A 242 6.05 15.00 12.58
C PHE A 242 4.56 15.37 12.64
N ALA A 243 4.22 16.66 12.57
CA ALA A 243 2.83 17.10 12.48
C ALA A 243 2.15 16.56 11.21
N GLY A 244 2.86 16.53 10.07
CA GLY A 244 2.40 15.89 8.84
C GLY A 244 2.03 14.41 9.04
N LEU A 245 2.88 13.64 9.71
CA LEU A 245 2.61 12.23 10.05
C LEU A 245 1.37 12.07 10.93
N VAL A 246 1.29 12.87 12.00
CA VAL A 246 0.14 12.86 12.91
C VAL A 246 -1.15 13.23 12.17
N LEU A 247 -1.09 14.13 11.19
CA LEU A 247 -2.26 14.55 10.40
C LEU A 247 -2.70 13.49 9.39
N LEU A 248 -1.78 12.74 8.77
CA LEU A 248 -2.15 11.57 7.96
C LEU A 248 -2.81 10.50 8.83
N TRP A 249 -2.22 10.21 10.00
CA TRP A 249 -2.78 9.31 10.99
C TRP A 249 -4.18 9.75 11.42
N TRP A 250 -4.35 11.02 11.82
CA TRP A 250 -5.63 11.55 12.30
C TRP A 250 -6.68 11.53 11.18
N ASN A 251 -6.34 11.96 9.96
CA ASN A 251 -7.31 11.92 8.86
C ASN A 251 -7.72 10.48 8.49
N TYR A 252 -6.85 9.49 8.70
CA TYR A 252 -7.12 8.09 8.41
C TYR A 252 -7.97 7.45 9.51
N PHE A 253 -7.54 7.53 10.76
CA PHE A 253 -8.22 6.88 11.90
C PHE A 253 -9.38 7.68 12.45
N GLY A 254 -9.35 9.00 12.32
CA GLY A 254 -10.42 9.87 12.80
C GLY A 254 -11.71 9.67 12.01
N TYR A 255 -11.64 9.33 10.71
CA TYR A 255 -12.81 9.12 9.86
C TYR A 255 -13.35 7.68 9.93
N ARG A 256 -14.20 7.41 10.93
CA ARG A 256 -15.02 6.20 10.95
C ARG A 256 -16.21 6.35 10.01
N ILE A 257 -16.23 5.57 8.93
CA ILE A 257 -17.44 5.37 8.13
C ILE A 257 -18.34 4.40 8.90
N GLU A 258 -19.13 4.91 9.83
CA GLU A 258 -20.35 4.24 10.33
C GLU A 258 -21.40 4.29 9.22
N VAL A 259 -21.15 3.53 8.17
CA VAL A 259 -22.20 3.17 7.22
C VAL A 259 -22.25 1.66 7.25
N GLU A 260 -22.99 1.16 8.24
CA GLU A 260 -23.80 -0.04 8.06
C GLU A 260 -24.74 0.27 6.90
N ARG A 261 -24.31 -0.06 5.67
CA ARG A 261 -25.30 -0.35 4.66
C ARG A 261 -25.85 -1.73 5.03
N GLU A 262 -27.03 -1.67 5.65
CA GLU A 262 -28.04 -2.70 5.73
C GLU A 262 -27.97 -3.68 4.55
N SER A 263 -28.06 -4.96 4.91
CA SER A 263 -28.54 -6.07 4.08
C SER A 263 -27.95 -6.17 2.65
N ASP A 264 -26.75 -6.75 2.54
CA ASP A 264 -26.38 -7.53 1.34
C ASP A 264 -26.49 -9.02 1.69
N PRO A 265 -27.69 -9.62 1.65
CA PRO A 265 -27.91 -11.03 1.96
C PRO A 265 -27.09 -11.98 1.07
N GLU A 266 -26.66 -11.53 -0.11
CA GLU A 266 -25.89 -12.30 -1.08
C GLU A 266 -24.36 -12.02 -1.02
N GLY A 267 -23.91 -11.02 -0.25
CA GLY A 267 -22.49 -10.63 -0.07
C GLY A 267 -21.73 -10.22 -1.35
N THR A 268 -22.42 -10.11 -2.49
CA THR A 268 -21.83 -10.01 -3.83
C THR A 268 -21.19 -8.65 -4.08
N ARG A 269 -21.80 -7.57 -3.59
CA ARG A 269 -21.30 -6.20 -3.79
C ARG A 269 -20.21 -5.85 -2.77
N GLN A 270 -20.18 -6.57 -1.64
CA GLN A 270 -19.27 -6.32 -0.54
C GLN A 270 -17.81 -6.66 -0.85
N THR A 271 -17.53 -7.74 -1.57
CA THR A 271 -16.14 -8.12 -1.92
C THR A 271 -15.53 -7.20 -2.97
N GLU A 272 -16.33 -6.70 -3.92
CA GLU A 272 -15.89 -5.71 -4.91
C GLU A 272 -15.54 -4.36 -4.25
N ILE A 273 -16.41 -3.88 -3.35
CA ILE A 273 -16.16 -2.67 -2.54
C ILE A 273 -14.91 -2.88 -1.69
N ALA A 274 -14.76 -4.05 -1.05
CA ALA A 274 -13.58 -4.36 -0.25
C ALA A 274 -12.29 -4.39 -1.09
N ARG A 275 -12.32 -4.92 -2.31
CA ARG A 275 -11.16 -4.87 -3.21
C ARG A 275 -10.79 -3.43 -3.58
N SER A 276 -11.78 -2.64 -4.01
CA SER A 276 -11.54 -1.24 -4.35
C SER A 276 -11.03 -0.43 -3.16
N ALA A 277 -11.62 -0.63 -1.99
CA ALA A 277 -11.31 0.11 -0.78
C ALA A 277 -10.00 -0.34 -0.12
N PHE A 278 -9.76 -1.65 0.00
CA PHE A 278 -8.62 -2.19 0.73
C PHE A 278 -7.42 -2.49 -0.18
N ALA A 279 -7.62 -3.04 -1.38
CA ALA A 279 -6.47 -3.36 -2.24
C ALA A 279 -5.95 -2.15 -3.02
N TYR A 280 -6.82 -1.25 -3.52
CA TYR A 280 -6.36 -0.14 -4.36
C TYR A 280 -6.26 1.17 -3.59
N ALA A 281 -7.31 1.56 -2.87
CA ALA A 281 -7.29 2.84 -2.15
C ALA A 281 -6.19 2.92 -1.09
N HIS A 282 -5.93 1.82 -0.36
CA HIS A 282 -4.84 1.77 0.62
C HIS A 282 -3.46 1.75 -0.04
N ALA A 283 -3.31 1.14 -1.22
CA ALA A 283 -2.05 1.21 -1.97
C ALA A 283 -1.66 2.67 -2.19
N VAL A 284 -2.61 3.48 -2.68
CA VAL A 284 -2.37 4.90 -2.94
C VAL A 284 -2.10 5.68 -1.64
N MET A 285 -2.80 5.36 -0.55
CA MET A 285 -2.53 5.98 0.76
C MET A 285 -1.15 5.63 1.31
N VAL A 286 -0.72 4.37 1.19
CA VAL A 286 0.60 3.90 1.62
C VAL A 286 1.70 4.51 0.76
N ALA A 287 1.52 4.57 -0.57
CA ALA A 287 2.44 5.29 -1.44
C ALA A 287 2.57 6.77 -1.03
N GLY A 288 1.45 7.42 -0.69
CA GLY A 288 1.47 8.79 -0.17
C GLY A 288 2.25 8.94 1.14
N ALA A 289 2.15 7.96 2.06
CA ALA A 289 2.94 7.94 3.28
C ALA A 289 4.44 7.74 3.01
N ILE A 290 4.81 6.88 2.06
CA ILE A 290 6.22 6.68 1.64
C ILE A 290 6.80 7.97 1.05
N VAL A 291 6.08 8.62 0.12
CA VAL A 291 6.52 9.88 -0.47
C VAL A 291 6.61 10.99 0.58
N LEU A 292 5.70 11.00 1.57
CA LEU A 292 5.79 11.92 2.71
C LEU A 292 7.06 11.66 3.53
N ALA A 293 7.42 10.39 3.79
CA ALA A 293 8.65 10.03 4.49
C ALA A 293 9.89 10.64 3.81
N VAL A 294 9.99 10.45 2.49
CA VAL A 294 11.04 11.01 1.63
C VAL A 294 11.04 12.54 1.65
N SER A 295 9.87 13.17 1.72
CA SER A 295 9.77 14.64 1.84
C SER A 295 10.25 15.15 3.20
N ILE A 296 9.98 14.42 4.29
CA ILE A 296 10.36 14.82 5.64
C ILE A 296 11.89 14.83 5.77
N GLU A 297 12.55 13.79 5.26
CA GLU A 297 14.01 13.72 5.23
C GLU A 297 14.63 14.92 4.50
N GLN A 298 14.21 15.17 3.25
CA GLN A 298 14.71 16.28 2.44
C GLN A 298 14.50 17.64 3.13
N VAL A 299 13.30 17.87 3.69
CA VAL A 299 12.98 19.13 4.38
C VAL A 299 13.75 19.27 5.70
N THR A 300 14.08 18.16 6.36
CA THR A 300 14.80 18.17 7.64
C THR A 300 16.30 18.37 7.43
N ALA A 301 16.88 17.70 6.43
CA ALA A 301 18.28 17.84 6.06
C ALA A 301 18.59 19.22 5.46
N HIS A 302 17.66 19.77 4.67
CA HIS A 302 17.86 20.99 3.89
C HIS A 302 16.71 22.01 4.06
N PRO A 303 16.42 22.49 5.28
CA PRO A 303 15.18 23.23 5.59
C PRO A 303 15.07 24.60 4.90
N LEU A 304 16.20 25.24 4.62
CA LEU A 304 16.28 26.61 4.08
C LEU A 304 16.90 26.68 2.69
N ASP A 305 17.24 25.54 2.10
CA ASP A 305 17.88 25.48 0.79
C ASP A 305 16.89 25.83 -0.33
N HIS A 306 17.36 25.84 -1.57
CA HIS A 306 16.51 26.09 -2.72
C HIS A 306 15.53 24.93 -2.96
N LEU A 307 14.27 25.26 -3.26
CA LEU A 307 13.26 24.28 -3.64
C LEU A 307 13.46 23.85 -5.09
N ASP A 308 14.03 22.67 -5.29
CA ASP A 308 14.01 22.02 -6.59
C ASP A 308 12.65 21.36 -6.89
N ALA A 309 12.45 20.94 -8.13
CA ALA A 309 11.18 20.37 -8.57
C ALA A 309 10.88 19.00 -7.93
N ALA A 310 11.93 18.24 -7.58
CA ALA A 310 11.78 16.92 -6.98
C ALA A 310 11.28 17.03 -5.53
N VAL A 311 11.90 17.90 -4.74
CA VAL A 311 11.51 18.22 -3.35
C VAL A 311 10.08 18.75 -3.31
N VAL A 312 9.72 19.68 -4.21
CA VAL A 312 8.31 20.15 -4.33
C VAL A 312 7.38 18.98 -4.64
N GLY A 313 7.78 18.11 -5.57
CA GLY A 313 7.06 16.90 -5.94
C GLY A 313 6.80 15.98 -4.75
N CYS A 314 7.78 15.76 -3.87
CA CYS A 314 7.62 14.96 -2.66
C CYS A 314 6.73 15.64 -1.62
N ILE A 315 6.98 16.92 -1.30
CA ILE A 315 6.23 17.68 -0.28
C ILE A 315 4.73 17.76 -0.62
N ALA A 316 4.39 17.97 -1.89
CA ALA A 316 3.00 18.03 -2.34
C ALA A 316 2.45 16.64 -2.66
N GLY A 317 3.25 15.78 -3.29
CA GLY A 317 2.85 14.47 -3.80
C GLY A 317 2.42 13.51 -2.71
N GLY A 318 3.14 13.45 -1.57
CA GLY A 318 2.78 12.55 -0.46
C GLY A 318 1.36 12.80 0.07
N PRO A 319 1.04 14.01 0.54
CA PRO A 319 -0.31 14.37 0.97
C PRO A 319 -1.36 14.22 -0.14
N VAL A 320 -1.06 14.61 -1.38
CA VAL A 320 -2.02 14.49 -2.50
C VAL A 320 -2.34 13.03 -2.82
N LEU A 321 -1.34 12.15 -2.90
CA LEU A 321 -1.55 10.71 -3.07
C LEU A 321 -2.39 10.14 -1.93
N TYR A 322 -2.07 10.50 -0.69
CA TYR A 322 -2.89 10.12 0.47
C TYR A 322 -4.36 10.54 0.30
N LEU A 323 -4.62 11.78 -0.12
CA LEU A 323 -5.98 12.29 -0.33
C LEU A 323 -6.70 11.59 -1.48
N VAL A 324 -5.99 11.27 -2.57
CA VAL A 324 -6.55 10.50 -3.69
C VAL A 324 -6.95 9.10 -3.22
N GLY A 325 -6.08 8.41 -2.48
CA GLY A 325 -6.41 7.13 -1.87
C GLY A 325 -7.61 7.23 -0.93
N ASN A 326 -7.66 8.26 -0.08
CA ASN A 326 -8.80 8.51 0.81
C ASN A 326 -10.10 8.77 0.04
N LEU A 327 -10.04 9.48 -1.09
CA LEU A 327 -11.18 9.77 -1.96
C LEU A 327 -11.72 8.50 -2.62
N ILE A 328 -10.83 7.63 -3.13
CA ILE A 328 -11.19 6.32 -3.69
C ILE A 328 -11.85 5.47 -2.60
N TYR A 329 -11.28 5.46 -1.39
CA TYR A 329 -11.80 4.71 -0.25
C TYR A 329 -13.22 5.15 0.13
N ILE A 330 -13.43 6.46 0.30
CA ILE A 330 -14.75 7.01 0.63
C ILE A 330 -15.75 6.72 -0.49
N ARG A 331 -15.39 7.01 -1.75
CA ARG A 331 -16.27 6.78 -2.90
C ARG A 331 -16.66 5.32 -3.05
N ALA A 332 -15.73 4.37 -2.83
CA ALA A 332 -16.03 2.95 -2.87
C ALA A 332 -17.01 2.53 -1.77
N ARG A 333 -16.90 3.11 -0.57
CA ARG A 333 -17.72 2.76 0.60
C ARG A 333 -19.09 3.43 0.63
N THR A 334 -19.16 4.73 0.31
CA THR A 334 -20.38 5.55 0.45
C THR A 334 -21.06 5.80 -0.89
N GLY A 335 -20.33 5.70 -2.01
CA GLY A 335 -20.78 6.16 -3.33
C GLY A 335 -20.69 7.68 -3.52
N THR A 336 -20.29 8.43 -2.49
CA THR A 336 -20.22 9.90 -2.51
C THR A 336 -18.79 10.40 -2.70
N LEU A 337 -18.67 11.61 -3.25
CA LEU A 337 -17.37 12.28 -3.40
C LEU A 337 -17.13 13.20 -2.19
N ALA A 338 -16.02 13.01 -1.48
CA ALA A 338 -15.64 13.88 -0.38
C ALA A 338 -15.01 15.18 -0.91
N LEU A 339 -15.85 16.18 -1.20
CA LEU A 339 -15.41 17.44 -1.82
C LEU A 339 -14.32 18.16 -1.01
N SER A 340 -14.36 18.07 0.32
CA SER A 340 -13.31 18.64 1.18
C SER A 340 -11.91 18.10 0.85
N ARG A 341 -11.79 16.80 0.53
CA ARG A 341 -10.51 16.18 0.15
C ARG A 341 -10.04 16.65 -1.22
N VAL A 342 -10.97 16.81 -2.17
CA VAL A 342 -10.69 17.35 -3.51
C VAL A 342 -10.17 18.78 -3.41
N LEU A 343 -10.86 19.65 -2.66
CA LEU A 343 -10.47 21.05 -2.49
C LEU A 343 -9.07 21.17 -1.87
N VAL A 344 -8.78 20.38 -0.84
CA VAL A 344 -7.46 20.39 -0.19
C VAL A 344 -6.37 19.84 -1.10
N ALA A 345 -6.63 18.77 -1.87
CA ALA A 345 -5.69 18.28 -2.87
C ALA A 345 -5.39 19.34 -3.94
N CYS A 346 -6.42 20.00 -4.47
CA CYS A 346 -6.24 21.11 -5.43
C CYS A 346 -5.48 22.29 -4.84
N LEU A 347 -5.71 22.63 -3.57
CA LEU A 347 -4.98 23.70 -2.88
C LEU A 347 -3.50 23.35 -2.72
N ILE A 348 -3.17 22.11 -2.33
CA ILE A 348 -1.77 21.65 -2.22
C ILE A 348 -1.09 21.68 -3.59
N ILE A 349 -1.78 21.25 -4.65
CA ILE A 349 -1.24 21.33 -6.03
C ILE A 349 -1.02 22.80 -6.44
N ALA A 350 -1.94 23.69 -6.12
CA ALA A 350 -1.78 25.12 -6.41
C ALA A 350 -0.58 25.73 -5.66
N LEU A 351 -0.36 25.35 -4.40
CA LEU A 351 0.82 25.74 -3.63
C LEU A 351 2.13 25.22 -4.26
N ALA A 352 2.14 23.98 -4.74
CA ALA A 352 3.28 23.40 -5.43
C ALA A 352 3.61 24.16 -6.72
N ILE A 353 2.60 24.46 -7.55
CA ILE A 353 2.77 25.26 -8.78
C ILE A 353 3.28 26.67 -8.44
N LEU A 354 2.73 27.29 -7.39
CA LEU A 354 3.19 28.60 -6.93
C LEU A 354 4.66 28.57 -6.48
N ALA A 355 5.06 27.53 -5.73
CA ALA A 355 6.44 27.36 -5.30
C ALA A 355 7.40 27.23 -6.49
N LEU A 356 7.08 26.40 -7.48
CA LEU A 356 7.89 26.21 -8.69
C LEU A 356 8.01 27.46 -9.55
N THR A 357 6.94 28.26 -9.64
CA THR A 357 6.89 29.40 -10.56
C THR A 357 7.48 30.68 -9.96
N THR A 358 7.45 30.84 -8.64
CA THR A 358 7.86 32.09 -7.98
C THR A 358 9.16 31.96 -7.20
N GLY A 359 9.55 30.75 -6.79
CA GLY A 359 10.76 30.52 -5.99
C GLY A 359 10.73 31.17 -4.60
N ILE A 360 9.56 31.65 -4.14
CA ILE A 360 9.45 32.38 -2.86
C ILE A 360 9.46 31.47 -1.63
N PHE A 361 9.21 30.19 -1.82
CA PHE A 361 9.15 29.22 -0.74
C PHE A 361 10.54 28.65 -0.45
N THR A 362 10.81 28.38 0.82
CA THR A 362 11.80 27.40 1.26
C THR A 362 11.12 26.05 1.48
N PRO A 363 11.87 24.92 1.55
CA PRO A 363 11.30 23.60 1.81
C PRO A 363 10.43 23.57 3.08
N ILE A 364 10.92 24.16 4.17
CA ILE A 364 10.15 24.25 5.42
C ILE A 364 8.87 25.08 5.29
N ALA A 365 8.88 26.16 4.49
CA ALA A 365 7.71 27.01 4.29
C ALA A 365 6.62 26.29 3.49
N LEU A 366 7.00 25.57 2.43
CA LEU A 366 6.06 24.79 1.63
C LEU A 366 5.49 23.62 2.46
N ALA A 367 6.35 22.88 3.18
CA ALA A 367 5.91 21.80 4.06
C ALA A 367 4.97 22.29 5.18
N GLY A 368 5.26 23.47 5.74
CA GLY A 368 4.37 24.12 6.70
C GLY A 368 3.00 24.45 6.10
N ALA A 369 2.96 25.01 4.90
CA ALA A 369 1.72 25.34 4.20
C ALA A 369 0.88 24.11 3.85
N THR A 370 1.49 23.02 3.36
CA THR A 370 0.77 21.76 3.07
C THR A 370 0.26 21.11 4.36
N THR A 371 1.04 21.14 5.43
CA THR A 371 0.65 20.65 6.76
C THR A 371 -0.55 21.43 7.31
N LEU A 372 -0.57 22.75 7.17
CA LEU A 372 -1.71 23.59 7.57
C LEU A 372 -2.98 23.26 6.77
N CYS A 373 -2.86 22.98 5.47
CA CYS A 373 -3.98 22.53 4.65
C CYS A 373 -4.56 21.21 5.19
N MET A 374 -3.70 20.25 5.52
CA MET A 374 -4.10 18.95 6.10
C MET A 374 -4.72 19.10 7.50
N LEU A 375 -4.23 20.05 8.31
CA LEU A 375 -4.78 20.38 9.63
C LEU A 375 -6.17 20.97 9.52
N GLY A 376 -6.36 21.99 8.69
CA GLY A 376 -7.68 22.62 8.48
C GLY A 376 -8.71 21.59 8.04
N MET A 377 -8.28 20.65 7.19
CA MET A 377 -9.09 19.53 6.73
C MET A 377 -9.46 18.53 7.85
N ALA A 378 -8.51 18.20 8.74
CA ALA A 378 -8.74 17.31 9.89
C ALA A 378 -9.73 17.94 10.90
N VAL A 379 -9.56 19.23 11.18
CA VAL A 379 -10.42 20.01 12.07
C VAL A 379 -11.83 20.10 11.50
N TYR A 380 -11.97 20.48 10.22
CA TYR A 380 -13.26 20.53 9.53
C TYR A 380 -14.00 19.19 9.58
N SER A 381 -13.29 18.10 9.30
CA SER A 381 -13.87 16.75 9.31
C SER A 381 -14.31 16.31 10.72
N SER A 382 -13.60 16.78 11.75
CA SER A 382 -13.93 16.48 13.15
C SER A 382 -15.12 17.32 13.64
N ALA A 383 -15.23 18.58 13.23
CA ALA A 383 -16.35 19.46 13.58
C ALA A 383 -17.68 18.98 12.98
N ILE A 384 -17.68 18.48 11.74
CA ILE A 384 -18.88 17.89 11.12
C ILE A 384 -19.37 16.67 11.91
N ARG A 385 -18.46 15.82 12.41
CA ARG A 385 -18.85 14.65 13.23
C ARG A 385 -19.62 15.06 14.48
N THR A 386 -19.13 16.06 15.21
CA THR A 386 -19.78 16.52 16.44
C THR A 386 -21.19 17.08 16.21
N GLN A 387 -21.48 17.58 15.00
CA GLN A 387 -22.82 18.07 14.66
C GLN A 387 -23.79 16.95 14.29
N VAL A 388 -23.30 15.87 13.66
CA VAL A 388 -24.13 14.72 13.25
C VAL A 388 -24.39 13.74 14.39
N GLY A 389 -23.47 13.60 15.35
CA GLY A 389 -23.65 12.72 16.52
C GLY A 389 -24.48 13.29 17.67
N VAL A 390 -25.03 14.50 17.53
CA VAL A 390 -25.89 15.17 18.52
C VAL A 390 -27.35 15.31 18.01
N ALA A 391 -27.62 14.91 16.77
CA ALA A 391 -28.96 14.80 16.19
C ALA A 391 -29.41 13.33 16.20
#